data_AF-A0AAU8AGR5-F1
#
_entry.id   AF-A0AAU8AGR5-F1
#
_cell.length_a   1.000
_cell.length_b   1.000
_cell.length_c   1.000
_cell.angle_alpha   90.00
_cell.angle_beta   90.00
_cell.angle_gamma   90.00
#
_symmetry.space_group_name_H-M   'P 1'
#
loop_
_entity.id
_entity.type
_entity.pdbx_description
1 polymer ?
#
loop_
_entity_poly.entity_id
_entity_poly.type
_entity_poly.pdbx_seq_one_letter_code
_entity_poly.pdbx_strand_id
1 'polypeptide(L)'
;MSRKTVEEHLAAAPLPVRRAMIAGKDSLEPGAAAVVGRLFAIAARRQEPLEVPSATSFREAAGSEPTFRTLLRTLAAFAPGISSASALEVKAEWVARRKPVYLHRHPARPQKDIDILTWPQSWQALWPGLKRAKIAQSSLNRYRASINRCAQLVAEGKATEELGFLTAYNLAEALPDTCRKKTRTGRLRPWTVANYIEGLVVLARYGQADEAAISGLRFVRDHLRQVADAGDKLKFERVRALMERGGFAYAASEIGRLRALGASLPHHTAEKIRALRAAALCSVLINKPSRTGDVSGWRFGHEICRGSDGSWTLGWRQQKNGLETDAGTLWPEVGEVLDELVLGGRPERFIHLRYREVVGLNWMSFTERPRSSHWPSEVVKAVLKVPSHDLRTLAADYLRLHDPETAAGVIATHLGHASMRAGGEYRALAEGDAASRSWSRMRNKIGKE
;
A
#
# COMPACT_ATOMS: atom_id res chain seq x y z
N MET A 1 52.43 12.29 19.68
CA MET A 1 51.13 12.92 20.02
C MET A 1 50.46 12.07 21.10
N SER A 2 50.11 12.66 22.25
CA SER A 2 49.41 11.93 23.33
C SER A 2 48.02 11.49 22.83
N ARG A 3 47.61 10.26 23.13
CA ARG A 3 46.31 9.72 22.74
C ARG A 3 45.25 10.36 23.62
N LYS A 4 44.26 11.03 23.00
CA LYS A 4 43.19 11.70 23.75
C LYS A 4 42.40 10.72 24.62
N THR A 5 41.99 11.16 25.80
CA THR A 5 41.11 10.39 26.69
C THR A 5 39.66 10.39 26.16
N VAL A 6 38.80 9.54 26.72
CA VAL A 6 37.37 9.49 26.38
C VAL A 6 36.71 10.82 26.71
N GLU A 7 37.07 11.40 27.85
CA GLU A 7 36.60 12.69 28.36
C GLU A 7 36.97 13.83 27.42
N GLU A 8 38.22 13.86 26.96
CA GLU A 8 38.70 14.87 25.99
C GLU A 8 37.99 14.76 24.65
N HIS A 9 37.68 13.54 24.20
CA HIS A 9 36.89 13.34 22.99
C HIS A 9 35.45 13.84 23.15
N LEU A 10 34.84 13.66 24.32
CA LEU A 10 33.43 13.99 24.58
C LEU A 10 33.21 15.40 25.15
N ALA A 11 34.22 16.27 25.13
CA ALA A 11 34.12 17.63 25.69
C ALA A 11 32.93 18.44 25.12
N ALA A 12 32.67 18.31 23.81
CA ALA A 12 31.56 18.97 23.12
C ALA A 12 30.20 18.26 23.29
N ALA A 13 30.17 17.04 23.83
CA ALA A 13 28.94 16.27 23.95
C ALA A 13 28.06 16.80 25.10
N PRO A 14 26.72 16.77 24.95
CA PRO A 14 25.79 17.06 26.04
C PRO A 14 26.11 16.24 27.29
N LEU A 15 25.95 16.85 28.47
CA LEU A 15 26.31 16.22 29.74
C LEU A 15 25.67 14.83 29.94
N PRO A 16 24.38 14.59 29.61
CA PRO A 16 23.78 13.26 29.74
C PRO A 16 24.48 12.20 28.87
N VAL A 17 24.82 12.55 27.62
CA VAL A 17 25.51 11.64 26.69
C VAL A 17 26.93 11.35 27.16
N ARG A 18 27.66 12.38 27.58
CA ARG A 18 29.01 12.25 28.11
C ARG A 18 29.05 11.35 29.35
N ARG A 19 28.13 11.56 30.30
CA ARG A 19 28.01 10.70 31.49
C ARG A 19 27.70 9.25 31.13
N ALA A 20 26.74 9.02 30.25
CA ALA A 20 26.36 7.67 29.80
C ALA A 20 27.53 6.93 29.14
N MET A 21 28.28 7.59 28.26
CA MET A 21 29.43 7.00 27.59
C MET A 21 30.63 6.76 28.51
N ILE A 22 30.89 7.66 29.48
CA ILE A 22 31.96 7.45 30.48
C ILE A 22 31.60 6.28 31.40
N ALA A 23 30.35 6.19 31.85
CA ALA A 23 29.89 5.08 32.67
C ALA A 23 29.98 3.74 31.92
N GLY A 24 29.70 3.74 30.61
CA GLY A 24 29.81 2.57 29.74
C GLY A 24 31.17 2.39 29.05
N LYS A 25 32.24 3.04 29.52
CA LYS A 25 33.53 3.12 28.80
C LYS A 25 34.07 1.75 28.34
N ASP A 26 33.89 0.71 29.16
CA ASP A 26 34.42 -0.64 28.89
C ASP A 26 33.67 -1.35 27.77
N SER A 27 32.48 -0.87 27.42
CA SER A 27 31.64 -1.38 26.32
C SER A 27 31.76 -0.56 25.03
N LEU A 28 32.57 0.51 25.03
CA LEU A 28 32.74 1.36 23.85
C LEU A 28 33.62 0.69 22.80
N GLU A 29 33.14 0.66 21.56
CA GLU A 29 33.97 0.28 20.42
C GLU A 29 35.14 1.26 20.22
N PRO A 30 36.28 0.79 19.68
CA PRO A 30 37.38 1.67 19.32
C PRO A 30 36.92 2.83 18.42
N GLY A 31 37.19 4.06 18.86
CA GLY A 31 36.84 5.28 18.12
C GLY A 31 35.41 5.79 18.32
N ALA A 32 34.57 5.10 19.12
CA ALA A 32 33.20 5.53 19.42
C ALA A 32 33.14 6.92 20.07
N ALA A 33 33.92 7.15 21.13
CA ALA A 33 34.01 8.45 21.80
C ALA A 33 34.46 9.56 20.84
N ALA A 34 35.44 9.26 19.98
CA ALA A 34 35.98 10.22 19.02
C ALA A 34 34.94 10.64 17.97
N VAL A 35 34.19 9.69 17.39
CA VAL A 35 33.20 10.01 16.35
C VAL A 35 31.98 10.72 16.91
N VAL A 36 31.52 10.35 18.11
CA VAL A 36 30.42 11.04 18.81
C VAL A 36 30.84 12.45 19.21
N GLY A 37 32.04 12.60 19.77
CA GLY A 37 32.62 13.90 20.10
C GLY A 37 32.71 14.83 18.89
N ARG A 38 33.17 14.31 17.74
CA ARG A 38 33.18 15.06 16.48
C ARG A 38 31.79 15.49 16.05
N LEU A 39 30.79 14.62 16.11
CA LEU A 39 29.41 14.98 15.74
C LEU A 39 28.92 16.19 16.53
N PHE A 40 29.07 16.18 17.86
CA PHE A 40 28.60 17.30 18.68
C PHE A 40 29.45 18.57 18.49
N ALA A 41 30.76 18.45 18.31
CA ALA A 41 31.61 19.60 17.99
C ALA A 41 31.21 20.25 16.65
N ILE A 42 30.90 19.44 15.65
CA ILE A 42 30.44 19.91 14.32
C ILE A 42 29.06 20.56 14.44
N ALA A 43 28.10 19.91 15.11
CA ALA A 43 26.77 20.46 15.32
C ALA A 43 26.82 21.80 16.07
N ALA A 44 27.64 21.90 17.14
CA ALA A 44 27.83 23.13 17.89
C ALA A 44 28.46 24.25 17.03
N ARG A 45 29.51 23.93 16.25
CA ARG A 45 30.15 24.88 15.32
C ARG A 45 29.16 25.40 14.27
N ARG A 46 28.24 24.54 13.82
CA ARG A 46 27.19 24.87 12.84
C ARG A 46 25.96 25.51 13.48
N GLN A 47 25.96 25.71 14.79
CA GLN A 47 24.83 26.24 15.58
C GLN A 47 23.54 25.44 15.37
N GLU A 48 23.67 24.12 15.18
CA GLU A 48 22.54 23.22 15.04
C GLU A 48 22.03 22.78 16.42
N PRO A 49 20.71 22.58 16.59
CA PRO A 49 20.18 21.94 17.79
C PRO A 49 20.82 20.56 17.99
N LEU A 50 21.49 20.36 19.13
CA LEU A 50 22.29 19.14 19.38
C LEU A 50 21.42 17.86 19.42
N GLU A 51 20.14 17.99 19.71
CA GLU A 51 19.18 16.88 19.68
C GLU A 51 18.68 16.52 18.28
N VAL A 52 18.91 17.36 17.27
CA VAL A 52 18.56 17.09 15.87
C VAL A 52 19.73 17.47 14.94
N PRO A 53 20.87 16.77 15.01
CA PRO A 53 21.98 17.02 14.09
C PRO A 53 21.54 16.85 12.63
N SER A 54 22.02 17.73 11.75
CA SER A 54 21.72 17.67 10.32
C SER A 54 22.41 16.50 9.62
N ALA A 55 21.95 16.14 8.42
CA ALA A 55 22.63 15.15 7.58
C ALA A 55 24.09 15.57 7.30
N THR A 56 24.34 16.87 7.15
CA THR A 56 25.70 17.42 6.96
C THR A 56 26.58 17.19 8.18
N SER A 57 26.06 17.40 9.41
CA SER A 57 26.81 17.08 10.63
C SER A 57 27.16 15.59 10.72
N PHE A 58 26.23 14.70 10.35
CA PHE A 58 26.51 13.26 10.27
C PHE A 58 27.58 12.92 9.21
N ARG A 59 27.54 13.57 8.05
CA ARG A 59 28.47 13.37 6.93
C ARG A 59 29.89 13.82 7.29
N GLU A 60 30.03 14.99 7.92
CA GLU A 60 31.31 15.52 8.36
C GLU A 60 31.91 14.74 9.55
N ALA A 61 31.08 14.24 10.46
CA ALA A 61 31.55 13.51 11.64
C ALA A 61 32.18 12.15 11.29
N ALA A 62 31.64 11.50 10.25
CA ALA A 62 32.01 10.17 9.82
C ALA A 62 32.71 10.19 8.45
N GLY A 63 34.05 10.15 8.46
CA GLY A 63 34.87 10.12 7.25
C GLY A 63 34.81 8.82 6.44
N SER A 64 34.10 7.79 6.91
CA SER A 64 33.97 6.50 6.23
C SER A 64 32.68 5.75 6.63
N GLU A 65 32.23 4.79 5.83
CA GLU A 65 31.05 3.98 6.18
C GLU A 65 31.20 3.22 7.53
N PRO A 66 32.34 2.59 7.87
CA PRO A 66 32.52 1.96 9.18
C PRO A 66 32.38 2.95 10.34
N THR A 67 33.00 4.13 10.25
CA THR A 67 32.89 5.15 11.30
C THR A 67 31.47 5.69 11.42
N PHE A 68 30.75 5.80 10.31
CA PHE A 68 29.33 6.17 10.30
C PHE A 68 28.46 5.12 11.02
N ARG A 69 28.72 3.81 10.80
CA ARG A 69 28.01 2.74 11.51
C ARG A 69 28.32 2.72 13.00
N THR A 70 29.58 2.91 13.39
CA THR A 70 29.96 3.04 14.81
C THR A 70 29.25 4.23 15.44
N LEU A 71 29.18 5.38 14.76
CA LEU A 71 28.45 6.56 15.25
C LEU A 71 26.97 6.22 15.51
N LEU A 72 26.29 5.61 14.55
CA LEU A 72 24.86 5.27 14.69
C LEU A 72 24.57 4.26 15.80
N ARG A 73 25.41 3.24 15.95
CA ARG A 73 25.28 2.26 17.04
C ARG A 73 25.54 2.90 18.40
N THR A 74 26.57 3.75 18.49
CA THR A 74 26.91 4.43 19.74
C THR A 74 25.82 5.40 20.17
N LEU A 75 25.26 6.18 19.24
CA LEU A 75 24.11 7.05 19.54
C LEU A 75 22.88 6.25 19.98
N ALA A 76 22.59 5.12 19.33
CA ALA A 76 21.48 4.27 19.72
C ALA A 76 21.62 3.73 21.16
N ALA A 77 22.84 3.39 21.59
CA ALA A 77 23.09 2.83 22.91
C ALA A 77 23.20 3.89 24.02
N PHE A 78 23.90 5.00 23.76
CA PHE A 78 24.29 5.97 24.80
C PHE A 78 23.61 7.33 24.68
N ALA A 79 22.89 7.58 23.58
CA ALA A 79 22.22 8.84 23.32
C ALA A 79 20.86 8.66 22.59
N PRO A 80 19.96 7.77 23.04
CA PRO A 80 18.69 7.48 22.34
C PRO A 80 17.78 8.71 22.17
N GLY A 81 17.93 9.73 23.03
CA GLY A 81 17.24 11.01 22.92
C GLY A 81 17.73 11.92 21.79
N ILE A 82 18.84 11.59 21.13
CA ILE A 82 19.35 12.35 19.99
C ILE A 82 18.76 11.80 18.70
N SER A 83 18.14 12.67 17.92
CA SER A 83 17.53 12.28 16.66
C SER A 83 18.59 11.87 15.65
N SER A 84 18.56 10.60 15.24
CA SER A 84 19.37 10.10 14.13
C SER A 84 18.58 10.03 12.82
N ALA A 85 17.44 10.71 12.73
CA ALA A 85 16.55 10.63 11.56
C ALA A 85 17.24 11.19 10.30
N SER A 86 17.98 12.29 10.44
CA SER A 86 18.75 12.93 9.34
C SER A 86 19.88 12.03 8.81
N ALA A 87 20.34 11.05 9.59
CA ALA A 87 21.36 10.11 9.14
C ALA A 87 20.86 9.15 8.04
N LEU A 88 19.56 9.05 7.82
CA LEU A 88 18.99 8.23 6.74
C LEU A 88 19.42 8.69 5.35
N GLU A 89 19.58 10.00 5.17
CA GLU A 89 20.09 10.61 3.93
C GLU A 89 21.54 10.16 3.66
N VAL A 90 22.41 10.31 4.66
CA VAL A 90 23.81 9.89 4.61
C VAL A 90 23.93 8.37 4.39
N LYS A 91 23.04 7.58 5.02
CA LYS A 91 22.96 6.14 4.79
C LYS A 91 22.61 5.81 3.35
N ALA A 92 21.67 6.54 2.74
CA ALA A 92 21.30 6.35 1.34
C ALA A 92 22.47 6.69 0.40
N GLU A 93 23.24 7.75 0.68
CA GLU A 93 24.47 8.09 -0.06
C GLU A 93 25.50 6.96 -0.02
N TRP A 94 25.79 6.41 1.17
CA TRP A 94 26.73 5.30 1.31
C TRP A 94 26.26 4.05 0.56
N VAL A 95 24.95 3.75 0.60
CA VAL A 95 24.39 2.64 -0.16
C VAL A 95 24.50 2.88 -1.67
N ALA A 96 24.28 4.10 -2.14
CA ALA A 96 24.39 4.46 -3.56
C ALA A 96 25.83 4.39 -4.09
N ARG A 97 26.83 4.68 -3.23
CA ARG A 97 28.27 4.59 -3.57
C ARG A 97 28.79 3.17 -3.68
N ARG A 98 28.10 2.19 -3.08
CA ARG A 98 28.50 0.79 -3.23
C ARG A 98 28.40 0.43 -4.69
N LYS A 99 29.49 -0.11 -5.25
CA LYS A 99 29.41 -0.78 -6.55
C LYS A 99 28.22 -1.73 -6.46
N PRO A 100 27.27 -1.68 -7.41
CA PRO A 100 26.19 -2.64 -7.41
C PRO A 100 26.86 -4.01 -7.44
N VAL A 101 26.73 -4.76 -6.33
CA VAL A 101 26.81 -6.20 -6.44
C VAL A 101 25.70 -6.50 -7.42
N TYR A 102 26.06 -6.90 -8.63
CA TYR A 102 25.12 -7.36 -9.64
C TYR A 102 24.48 -8.63 -9.08
N LEU A 103 23.58 -8.50 -8.09
CA LEU A 103 22.41 -9.34 -8.04
C LEU A 103 21.79 -9.12 -9.40
N HIS A 104 21.88 -10.12 -10.27
CA HIS A 104 21.30 -10.08 -11.60
C HIS A 104 19.88 -9.55 -11.47
N ARG A 105 19.74 -8.23 -11.67
CA ARG A 105 18.46 -7.61 -11.97
C ARG A 105 18.17 -8.21 -13.31
N HIS A 106 17.38 -9.27 -13.31
CA HIS A 106 16.72 -9.69 -14.52
C HIS A 106 16.17 -8.41 -15.14
N PRO A 107 16.62 -8.03 -16.35
CA PRO A 107 16.09 -6.86 -16.99
C PRO A 107 14.58 -6.95 -16.91
N ALA A 108 13.92 -5.83 -16.61
CA ALA A 108 12.47 -5.77 -16.79
C ALA A 108 12.21 -6.36 -18.17
N ARG A 109 11.55 -7.54 -18.21
CA ARG A 109 11.38 -8.27 -19.46
C ARG A 109 10.89 -7.25 -20.46
N PRO A 110 11.60 -7.02 -21.58
CA PRO A 110 11.06 -6.16 -22.62
C PRO A 110 9.65 -6.69 -22.86
N GLN A 111 8.68 -5.78 -22.82
CA GLN A 111 7.29 -6.11 -23.07
C GLN A 111 7.29 -6.66 -24.49
N LYS A 112 7.41 -8.00 -24.60
CA LYS A 112 7.55 -8.70 -25.88
C LYS A 112 6.40 -8.17 -26.72
N ASP A 113 6.73 -7.51 -27.83
CA ASP A 113 5.71 -7.08 -28.76
C ASP A 113 4.87 -8.31 -29.08
N ILE A 114 3.58 -8.18 -28.78
CA ILE A 114 2.62 -9.26 -28.98
C ILE A 114 2.48 -9.41 -30.48
N ASP A 115 3.16 -10.38 -31.06
CA ASP A 115 3.06 -10.64 -32.48
C ASP A 115 1.72 -11.33 -32.79
N ILE A 116 0.80 -10.58 -33.39
CA ILE A 116 -0.53 -11.07 -33.76
C ILE A 116 -0.43 -12.16 -34.84
N LEU A 117 0.68 -12.22 -35.58
CA LEU A 117 0.93 -13.27 -36.58
C LEU A 117 1.06 -14.66 -35.95
N THR A 118 1.27 -14.74 -34.63
CA THR A 118 1.32 -16.00 -33.88
C THR A 118 -0.06 -16.52 -33.47
N TRP A 119 -1.15 -15.80 -33.78
CA TRP A 119 -2.50 -16.24 -33.47
C TRP A 119 -3.03 -17.21 -34.53
N PRO A 120 -4.05 -18.04 -34.22
CA PRO A 120 -4.77 -18.78 -35.25
C PRO A 120 -5.24 -17.86 -36.38
N GLN A 121 -5.15 -18.32 -37.64
CA GLN A 121 -5.47 -17.49 -38.81
C GLN A 121 -6.92 -16.97 -38.75
N SER A 122 -7.83 -17.81 -38.26
CA SER A 122 -9.23 -17.45 -38.02
C SER A 122 -9.40 -16.28 -37.04
N TRP A 123 -8.50 -16.13 -36.06
CA TRP A 123 -8.54 -15.04 -35.07
C TRP A 123 -7.88 -13.77 -35.61
N GLN A 124 -6.82 -13.91 -36.41
CA GLN A 124 -6.17 -12.79 -37.08
C GLN A 124 -7.16 -12.06 -37.99
N ALA A 125 -8.02 -12.78 -38.72
CA ALA A 125 -9.05 -12.22 -39.58
C ALA A 125 -10.06 -11.33 -38.83
N LEU A 126 -10.29 -11.59 -37.53
CA LEU A 126 -11.23 -10.85 -36.68
C LEU A 126 -10.62 -9.58 -36.05
N TRP A 127 -9.29 -9.52 -35.97
CA TRP A 127 -8.57 -8.42 -35.30
C TRP A 127 -8.86 -7.02 -35.89
N PRO A 128 -8.96 -6.81 -37.22
CA PRO A 128 -9.31 -5.52 -37.79
C PRO A 128 -10.65 -4.96 -37.29
N GLY A 129 -11.63 -5.83 -37.02
CA GLY A 129 -12.91 -5.46 -36.45
C GLY A 129 -12.77 -4.90 -35.04
N LEU A 130 -12.02 -5.62 -34.18
CA LEU A 130 -11.71 -5.17 -32.81
C LEU A 130 -10.88 -3.87 -32.77
N LYS A 131 -9.92 -3.70 -33.68
CA LYS A 131 -9.08 -2.49 -33.74
C LYS A 131 -9.90 -1.23 -34.09
N ARG A 132 -10.95 -1.38 -34.89
CA ARG A 132 -11.86 -0.28 -35.29
C ARG A 132 -12.98 -0.02 -34.28
N ALA A 133 -13.11 -0.86 -33.25
CA ALA A 133 -14.13 -0.68 -32.23
C ALA A 133 -13.91 0.62 -31.43
N LYS A 134 -15.00 1.32 -31.11
CA LYS A 134 -14.97 2.52 -30.25
C LYS A 134 -14.75 2.13 -28.77
N ILE A 135 -13.56 1.64 -28.45
CA ILE A 135 -13.14 1.26 -27.08
C ILE A 135 -11.87 2.01 -26.68
N ALA A 136 -11.70 2.26 -25.38
CA ALA A 136 -10.51 2.95 -24.88
C ALA A 136 -9.22 2.14 -25.18
N GLN A 137 -8.14 2.84 -25.53
CA GLN A 137 -6.86 2.22 -25.91
C GLN A 137 -6.30 1.28 -24.83
N SER A 138 -6.50 1.61 -23.55
CA SER A 138 -6.10 0.78 -22.42
C SER A 138 -6.86 -0.56 -22.37
N SER A 139 -8.13 -0.57 -22.77
CA SER A 139 -8.95 -1.78 -22.86
C SER A 139 -8.53 -2.63 -24.06
N LEU A 140 -8.27 -2.00 -25.21
CA LEU A 140 -7.77 -2.69 -26.40
C LEU A 140 -6.44 -3.41 -26.12
N ASN A 141 -5.50 -2.75 -25.45
CA ASN A 141 -4.22 -3.34 -25.06
C ASN A 141 -4.40 -4.54 -24.11
N ARG A 142 -5.33 -4.44 -23.14
CA ARG A 142 -5.67 -5.53 -22.22
C ARG A 142 -6.27 -6.73 -22.95
N TYR A 143 -7.20 -6.50 -23.88
CA TYR A 143 -7.80 -7.58 -24.67
C TYR A 143 -6.77 -8.25 -25.57
N ARG A 144 -5.91 -7.48 -26.25
CA ARG A 144 -4.80 -8.01 -27.04
C ARG A 144 -3.89 -8.94 -26.23
N ALA A 145 -3.52 -8.55 -25.01
CA ALA A 145 -2.74 -9.40 -24.11
C ALA A 145 -3.46 -10.69 -23.70
N SER A 146 -4.77 -10.60 -23.48
CA SER A 146 -5.61 -11.73 -23.08
C SER A 146 -5.78 -12.74 -24.22
N ILE A 147 -6.08 -12.24 -25.43
CA ILE A 147 -6.19 -13.04 -26.65
C ILE A 147 -4.86 -13.73 -26.96
N ASN A 148 -3.74 -13.00 -26.87
CA ASN A 148 -2.42 -13.57 -27.11
C ASN A 148 -2.09 -14.70 -26.15
N ARG A 149 -2.49 -14.59 -24.88
CA ARG A 149 -2.29 -15.68 -23.93
C ARG A 149 -3.13 -16.91 -24.29
N CYS A 150 -4.36 -16.72 -24.76
CA CYS A 150 -5.19 -17.81 -25.23
C CYS A 150 -4.61 -18.45 -26.50
N ALA A 151 -4.12 -17.64 -27.44
CA ALA A 151 -3.50 -18.10 -28.68
C ALA A 151 -2.26 -18.96 -28.43
N GLN A 152 -1.44 -18.61 -27.43
CA GLN A 152 -0.31 -19.46 -27.00
C GLN A 152 -0.76 -20.85 -26.56
N LEU A 153 -1.87 -20.95 -25.82
CA LEU A 153 -2.39 -22.25 -25.38
C LEU A 153 -2.98 -23.06 -26.54
N VAL A 154 -3.61 -22.40 -27.50
CA VAL A 154 -4.05 -23.04 -28.74
C VAL A 154 -2.84 -23.59 -29.52
N ALA A 155 -1.77 -22.80 -29.67
CA ALA A 155 -0.53 -23.23 -30.32
C ALA A 155 0.18 -24.38 -29.57
N GLU A 156 0.03 -24.45 -28.26
CA GLU A 156 0.49 -25.58 -27.42
C GLU A 156 -0.44 -26.82 -27.51
N GLY A 157 -1.45 -26.80 -28.37
CA GLY A 157 -2.40 -27.90 -28.56
C GLY A 157 -3.40 -28.08 -27.41
N LYS A 158 -3.58 -27.04 -26.58
CA LYS A 158 -4.47 -27.10 -25.39
C LYS A 158 -5.91 -26.72 -25.68
N ALA A 159 -6.21 -26.18 -26.86
CA ALA A 159 -7.55 -25.82 -27.29
C ALA A 159 -7.61 -25.75 -28.83
N THR A 160 -8.83 -25.72 -29.38
CA THR A 160 -9.08 -25.63 -30.82
C THR A 160 -8.94 -24.19 -31.33
N GLU A 161 -8.69 -24.04 -32.64
CA GLU A 161 -8.58 -22.73 -33.30
C GLU A 161 -9.93 -22.09 -33.62
N GLU A 162 -11.01 -22.87 -33.67
CA GLU A 162 -12.35 -22.35 -33.97
C GLU A 162 -12.94 -21.67 -32.75
N LEU A 163 -13.32 -20.39 -32.85
CA LEU A 163 -13.97 -19.71 -31.73
C LEU A 163 -15.32 -20.35 -31.42
N GLY A 164 -15.58 -20.62 -30.14
CA GLY A 164 -16.83 -21.23 -29.71
C GLY A 164 -16.72 -21.84 -28.31
N PHE A 165 -17.75 -22.59 -27.92
CA PHE A 165 -17.85 -23.21 -26.60
C PHE A 165 -16.66 -24.14 -26.29
N LEU A 166 -16.31 -25.04 -27.21
CA LEU A 166 -15.27 -26.04 -26.98
C LEU A 166 -13.89 -25.41 -26.76
N THR A 167 -13.53 -24.42 -27.57
CA THR A 167 -12.30 -23.62 -27.38
C THR A 167 -12.31 -22.90 -26.04
N ALA A 168 -13.43 -22.26 -25.68
CA ALA A 168 -13.57 -21.55 -24.41
C ALA A 168 -13.41 -22.48 -23.21
N TYR A 169 -14.03 -23.67 -23.27
CA TYR A 169 -13.98 -24.69 -22.24
C TYR A 169 -12.56 -25.24 -22.06
N ASN A 170 -11.91 -25.66 -23.16
CA ASN A 170 -10.55 -26.20 -23.13
C ASN A 170 -9.53 -25.16 -22.61
N LEU A 171 -9.68 -23.90 -23.01
CA LEU A 171 -8.88 -22.80 -22.46
C LEU A 171 -9.16 -22.58 -20.96
N ALA A 172 -10.41 -22.71 -20.52
CA ALA A 172 -10.78 -22.56 -19.12
C ALA A 172 -10.16 -23.65 -18.23
N GLU A 173 -9.97 -24.86 -18.75
CA GLU A 173 -9.25 -25.93 -18.06
C GLU A 173 -7.73 -25.76 -18.10
N ALA A 174 -7.17 -25.30 -19.23
CA ALA A 174 -5.71 -25.17 -19.39
C ALA A 174 -5.12 -23.93 -18.68
N LEU A 175 -5.84 -22.80 -18.67
CA LEU A 175 -5.36 -21.54 -18.08
C LEU A 175 -4.95 -21.66 -16.60
N PRO A 176 -5.73 -22.32 -15.72
CA PRO A 176 -5.36 -22.54 -14.32
C PRO A 176 -3.96 -23.12 -14.11
N ASP A 177 -3.53 -24.09 -14.93
CA ASP A 177 -2.29 -24.85 -14.70
C ASP A 177 -1.06 -24.20 -15.35
N THR A 178 -1.24 -23.20 -16.21
CA THR A 178 -0.14 -22.60 -16.98
C THR A 178 0.54 -21.40 -16.30
N CYS A 179 0.09 -20.98 -15.11
CA CYS A 179 0.64 -19.84 -14.39
C CYS A 179 1.22 -20.22 -13.02
N ARG A 180 2.53 -20.50 -12.98
CA ARG A 180 3.35 -20.56 -11.75
C ARG A 180 3.50 -19.17 -11.09
N LYS A 181 2.42 -18.52 -10.64
CA LYS A 181 2.51 -17.37 -9.72
C LYS A 181 2.02 -17.77 -8.33
N LYS A 182 2.67 -17.19 -7.30
CA LYS A 182 2.56 -17.43 -5.85
C LYS A 182 1.13 -17.34 -5.26
N THR A 183 0.21 -18.19 -5.67
CA THR A 183 -0.98 -18.54 -4.88
C THR A 183 -0.68 -19.82 -4.11
N ARG A 184 -1.35 -20.04 -2.97
CA ARG A 184 -1.14 -21.24 -2.11
C ARG A 184 -1.41 -22.57 -2.85
N THR A 185 -2.08 -22.50 -4.01
CA THR A 185 -2.48 -23.64 -4.86
C THR A 185 -1.84 -23.62 -6.26
N GLY A 186 -1.07 -22.59 -6.62
CA GLY A 186 -0.42 -22.48 -7.93
C GLY A 186 -1.35 -22.30 -9.14
N ARG A 187 -2.68 -22.18 -8.95
CA ARG A 187 -3.67 -22.06 -10.02
C ARG A 187 -4.26 -20.65 -10.17
N LEU A 188 -4.66 -20.29 -11.39
CA LEU A 188 -5.44 -19.07 -11.65
C LEU A 188 -6.86 -19.17 -11.07
N ARG A 189 -7.40 -18.05 -10.61
CA ARG A 189 -8.78 -17.98 -10.09
C ARG A 189 -9.79 -17.99 -11.25
N PRO A 190 -11.00 -18.55 -11.07
CA PRO A 190 -12.05 -18.59 -12.10
C PRO A 190 -12.36 -17.21 -12.70
N TRP A 191 -12.40 -16.14 -11.89
CA TRP A 191 -12.59 -14.77 -12.39
C TRP A 191 -11.47 -14.30 -13.33
N THR A 192 -10.23 -14.68 -13.04
CA THR A 192 -9.08 -14.36 -13.89
C THR A 192 -9.17 -15.10 -15.22
N VAL A 193 -9.57 -16.38 -15.19
CA VAL A 193 -9.83 -17.18 -16.39
C VAL A 193 -10.97 -16.56 -17.20
N ALA A 194 -12.06 -16.14 -16.57
CA ALA A 194 -13.18 -15.46 -17.24
C ALA A 194 -12.74 -14.17 -17.96
N ASN A 195 -11.80 -13.41 -17.40
CA ASN A 195 -11.26 -12.22 -18.06
C ASN A 195 -10.39 -12.54 -19.29
N TYR A 196 -9.70 -13.69 -19.30
CA TYR A 196 -9.00 -14.16 -20.50
C TYR A 196 -10.00 -14.52 -21.61
N ILE A 197 -11.07 -15.25 -21.27
CA ILE A 197 -12.14 -15.61 -22.21
C ILE A 197 -12.92 -14.38 -22.71
N GLU A 198 -13.12 -13.37 -21.87
CA GLU A 198 -13.72 -12.08 -22.28
C GLU A 198 -12.94 -11.42 -23.43
N GLY A 199 -11.62 -11.59 -23.50
CA GLY A 199 -10.82 -11.14 -24.64
C GLY A 199 -11.27 -11.77 -25.96
N LEU A 200 -11.57 -13.07 -25.96
CA LEU A 200 -12.08 -13.79 -27.13
C LEU A 200 -13.54 -13.43 -27.45
N VAL A 201 -14.39 -13.23 -26.43
CA VAL A 201 -15.77 -12.74 -26.62
C VAL A 201 -15.76 -11.40 -27.34
N VAL A 202 -14.87 -10.50 -26.93
CA VAL A 202 -14.72 -9.16 -27.51
C VAL A 202 -14.14 -9.22 -28.93
N LEU A 203 -13.17 -10.10 -29.18
CA LEU A 203 -12.64 -10.35 -30.53
C LEU A 203 -13.73 -10.87 -31.47
N ALA A 204 -14.46 -11.89 -31.06
CA ALA A 204 -15.55 -12.49 -31.83
C ALA A 204 -16.66 -11.46 -32.15
N ARG A 205 -17.09 -10.70 -31.13
CA ARG A 205 -18.14 -9.70 -31.27
C ARG A 205 -17.78 -8.59 -32.27
N TYR A 206 -16.61 -7.97 -32.11
CA TYR A 206 -16.22 -6.86 -32.99
C TYR A 206 -15.66 -7.31 -34.33
N GLY A 207 -15.17 -8.56 -34.41
CA GLY A 207 -14.80 -9.22 -35.64
C GLY A 207 -15.98 -9.77 -36.45
N GLN A 208 -17.22 -9.67 -35.94
CA GLN A 208 -18.44 -10.20 -36.58
C GLN A 208 -18.37 -11.71 -36.83
N ALA A 209 -17.82 -12.45 -35.89
CA ALA A 209 -17.90 -13.91 -35.89
C ALA A 209 -19.35 -14.39 -35.71
N ASP A 210 -19.59 -15.65 -36.02
CA ASP A 210 -20.90 -16.30 -35.88
C ASP A 210 -21.49 -16.16 -34.45
N GLU A 211 -22.80 -15.94 -34.36
CA GLU A 211 -23.48 -15.71 -33.07
C GLU A 211 -23.48 -16.97 -32.18
N ALA A 212 -23.48 -18.18 -32.75
CA ALA A 212 -23.36 -19.40 -31.94
C ALA A 212 -21.97 -19.49 -31.29
N ALA A 213 -20.91 -19.09 -32.01
CA ALA A 213 -19.56 -18.99 -31.47
C ALA A 213 -19.46 -17.96 -30.32
N ILE A 214 -20.06 -16.77 -30.50
CA ILE A 214 -20.11 -15.73 -29.47
C ILE A 214 -20.88 -16.23 -28.23
N SER A 215 -22.02 -16.89 -28.44
CA SER A 215 -22.85 -17.45 -27.37
C SER A 215 -22.09 -18.50 -26.56
N GLY A 216 -21.40 -19.42 -27.22
CA GLY A 216 -20.58 -20.45 -26.56
C GLY A 216 -19.45 -19.86 -25.69
N LEU A 217 -18.76 -18.83 -26.17
CA LEU A 217 -17.74 -18.13 -25.39
C LEU A 217 -18.32 -17.41 -24.17
N ARG A 218 -19.49 -16.77 -24.33
CA ARG A 218 -20.20 -16.08 -23.23
C ARG A 218 -20.64 -17.06 -22.16
N PHE A 219 -21.17 -18.21 -22.55
CA PHE A 219 -21.63 -19.24 -21.62
C PHE A 219 -20.51 -19.67 -20.67
N VAL A 220 -19.34 -20.05 -21.20
CA VAL A 220 -18.20 -20.47 -20.36
C VAL A 220 -17.70 -19.34 -19.47
N ARG A 221 -17.61 -18.12 -20.01
CA ARG A 221 -17.24 -16.93 -19.23
C ARG A 221 -18.21 -16.70 -18.07
N ASP A 222 -19.51 -16.75 -18.33
CA ASP A 222 -20.55 -16.46 -17.34
C ASP A 222 -20.63 -17.58 -16.30
N HIS A 223 -20.44 -18.83 -16.69
CA HIS A 223 -20.24 -19.94 -15.75
C HIS A 223 -19.03 -19.71 -14.83
N LEU A 224 -17.88 -19.33 -15.38
CA LEU A 224 -16.69 -19.02 -14.57
C LEU A 224 -16.89 -17.82 -13.64
N ARG A 225 -17.71 -16.84 -14.03
CA ARG A 225 -18.12 -15.73 -13.16
C ARG A 225 -19.02 -16.23 -12.04
N GLN A 226 -20.03 -17.05 -12.32
CA GLN A 226 -20.88 -17.66 -11.29
C GLN A 226 -20.07 -18.51 -10.29
N VAL A 227 -19.11 -19.30 -10.77
CA VAL A 227 -18.19 -20.07 -9.91
C VAL A 227 -17.29 -19.14 -9.08
N ALA A 228 -16.88 -17.99 -9.63
CA ALA A 228 -16.13 -16.99 -8.89
C ALA A 228 -16.98 -16.24 -7.85
N ASP A 229 -18.25 -15.98 -8.15
CA ASP A 229 -19.22 -15.33 -7.27
C ASP A 229 -19.57 -16.26 -6.09
N ALA A 230 -19.58 -17.58 -6.30
CA ALA A 230 -19.60 -18.54 -5.18
C ALA A 230 -18.37 -18.40 -4.25
N GLY A 231 -17.28 -17.79 -4.73
CA GLY A 231 -16.11 -17.39 -3.97
C GLY A 231 -16.28 -16.14 -3.09
N ASP A 232 -17.41 -15.43 -3.15
CA ASP A 232 -17.75 -14.36 -2.20
C ASP A 232 -17.84 -14.88 -0.76
N LYS A 233 -18.11 -16.19 -0.58
CA LYS A 233 -17.96 -16.88 0.71
C LYS A 233 -16.58 -16.66 1.33
N LEU A 234 -15.50 -16.71 0.53
CA LEU A 234 -14.13 -16.46 1.02
C LEU A 234 -13.90 -15.00 1.43
N LYS A 235 -14.60 -14.03 0.82
CA LYS A 235 -14.54 -12.62 1.22
C LYS A 235 -15.28 -12.44 2.55
N PHE A 236 -16.48 -13.01 2.65
CA PHE A 236 -17.28 -13.02 3.87
C PHE A 236 -16.53 -13.66 5.05
N GLU A 237 -15.91 -14.82 4.82
CA GLU A 237 -15.09 -15.52 5.83
C GLU A 237 -13.90 -14.66 6.31
N ARG A 238 -13.23 -13.91 5.43
CA ARG A 238 -12.11 -13.04 5.84
C ARG A 238 -12.57 -11.85 6.67
N VAL A 239 -13.68 -11.20 6.28
CA VAL A 239 -14.26 -10.08 7.04
C VAL A 239 -14.78 -10.58 8.39
N ARG A 240 -15.45 -11.74 8.41
CA ARG A 240 -15.90 -12.40 9.64
C ARG A 240 -14.73 -12.74 10.56
N ALA A 241 -13.66 -13.35 10.04
CA ALA A 241 -12.46 -13.66 10.82
C ALA A 241 -11.77 -12.40 11.39
N LEU A 242 -11.85 -11.26 10.68
CA LEU A 242 -11.38 -9.98 11.21
C LEU A 242 -12.30 -9.46 12.33
N MET A 243 -13.62 -9.57 12.17
CA MET A 243 -14.59 -9.23 13.20
C MET A 243 -14.44 -10.08 14.46
N GLU A 244 -14.23 -11.40 14.31
CA GLU A 244 -13.96 -12.34 15.41
C GLU A 244 -12.67 -12.00 16.18
N ARG A 245 -11.70 -11.34 15.54
CA ARG A 245 -10.49 -10.82 16.21
C ARG A 245 -10.73 -9.48 16.93
N GLY A 246 -11.89 -8.86 16.76
CA GLY A 246 -12.24 -7.56 17.35
C GLY A 246 -12.41 -6.42 16.34
N GLY A 247 -12.41 -6.70 15.03
CA GLY A 247 -12.72 -5.71 13.99
C GLY A 247 -11.82 -4.45 14.05
N PHE A 248 -12.43 -3.28 14.22
CA PHE A 248 -11.69 -2.01 14.35
C PHE A 248 -10.82 -1.95 15.62
N ALA A 249 -11.24 -2.58 16.72
CA ALA A 249 -10.44 -2.61 17.95
C ALA A 249 -9.15 -3.41 17.75
N TYR A 250 -9.22 -4.53 17.03
CA TYR A 250 -8.03 -5.30 16.62
C TYR A 250 -7.08 -4.46 15.78
N ALA A 251 -7.64 -3.73 14.80
CA ALA A 251 -6.85 -2.91 13.90
C ALA A 251 -6.17 -1.74 14.64
N ALA A 252 -6.87 -1.10 15.58
CA ALA A 252 -6.30 -0.08 16.47
C ALA A 252 -5.20 -0.67 17.37
N SER A 253 -5.39 -1.86 17.92
CA SER A 253 -4.37 -2.56 18.72
C SER A 253 -3.10 -2.85 17.93
N GLU A 254 -3.21 -3.32 16.68
CA GLU A 254 -2.04 -3.57 15.83
C GLU A 254 -1.32 -2.26 15.45
N ILE A 255 -2.06 -1.17 15.22
CA ILE A 255 -1.47 0.16 15.03
C ILE A 255 -0.70 0.59 16.28
N GLY A 256 -1.28 0.44 17.46
CA GLY A 256 -0.63 0.72 18.73
C GLY A 256 0.66 -0.09 18.91
N ARG A 257 0.64 -1.38 18.57
CA ARG A 257 1.84 -2.25 18.61
C ARG A 257 2.93 -1.78 17.66
N LEU A 258 2.57 -1.30 16.46
CA LEU A 258 3.52 -0.74 15.50
C LEU A 258 4.11 0.59 15.98
N ARG A 259 3.31 1.47 16.61
CA ARG A 259 3.79 2.72 17.23
C ARG A 259 4.78 2.41 18.35
N ALA A 260 4.43 1.48 19.25
CA ALA A 260 5.30 1.06 20.35
C ALA A 260 6.63 0.47 19.85
N LEU A 261 6.59 -0.39 18.83
CA LEU A 261 7.80 -0.90 18.17
C LEU A 261 8.62 0.25 17.54
N GLY A 262 7.95 1.20 16.90
CA GLY A 262 8.61 2.39 16.35
C GLY A 262 9.31 3.20 17.43
N ALA A 263 8.68 3.41 18.58
CA ALA A 263 9.23 4.14 19.72
C ALA A 263 10.46 3.45 20.33
N SER A 264 10.47 2.11 20.40
CA SER A 264 11.59 1.35 20.98
C SER A 264 12.83 1.24 20.07
N LEU A 265 12.72 1.63 18.79
CA LEU A 265 13.78 1.45 17.80
C LEU A 265 14.53 2.77 17.51
N PRO A 266 15.86 2.69 17.23
CA PRO A 266 16.63 3.88 16.84
C PRO A 266 16.12 4.52 15.54
N HIS A 267 16.21 5.85 15.46
CA HIS A 267 15.59 6.67 14.42
C HIS A 267 16.06 6.36 12.99
N HIS A 268 17.28 5.85 12.83
CA HIS A 268 17.89 5.52 11.54
C HIS A 268 17.65 4.08 11.06
N THR A 269 16.89 3.28 11.82
CA THR A 269 16.66 1.87 11.47
C THR A 269 15.60 1.73 10.40
N ALA A 270 15.81 0.78 9.48
CA ALA A 270 14.81 0.48 8.44
C ALA A 270 13.52 -0.10 9.05
N GLU A 271 13.64 -0.75 10.21
CA GLU A 271 12.52 -1.34 10.92
C GLU A 271 11.59 -0.29 11.53
N LYS A 272 12.12 0.75 12.20
CA LYS A 272 11.31 1.88 12.66
C LYS A 272 10.53 2.52 11.51
N ILE A 273 11.21 2.78 10.39
CA ILE A 273 10.57 3.37 9.20
C ILE A 273 9.44 2.48 8.68
N ARG A 274 9.64 1.16 8.63
CA ARG A 274 8.59 0.22 8.21
C ARG A 274 7.42 0.23 9.19
N ALA A 275 7.69 0.25 10.49
CA ALA A 275 6.67 0.27 11.54
C ALA A 275 5.80 1.55 11.45
N LEU A 276 6.42 2.73 11.42
CA LEU A 276 5.72 4.01 11.31
C LEU A 276 4.89 4.12 10.03
N ARG A 277 5.44 3.69 8.88
CA ARG A 277 4.70 3.69 7.62
C ARG A 277 3.53 2.72 7.63
N ALA A 278 3.70 1.54 8.23
CA ALA A 278 2.62 0.56 8.36
C ALA A 278 1.52 1.07 9.29
N ALA A 279 1.89 1.69 10.42
CA ALA A 279 0.97 2.33 11.34
C ALA A 279 0.16 3.43 10.63
N ALA A 280 0.83 4.40 10.00
CA ALA A 280 0.18 5.49 9.27
C ALA A 280 -0.74 4.99 8.16
N LEU A 281 -0.29 4.01 7.37
CA LEU A 281 -1.11 3.42 6.32
C LEU A 281 -2.38 2.77 6.88
N CYS A 282 -2.26 1.96 7.94
CA CYS A 282 -3.41 1.31 8.54
C CYS A 282 -4.34 2.33 9.18
N SER A 283 -3.82 3.34 9.90
CA SER A 283 -4.60 4.42 10.51
C SER A 283 -5.43 5.19 9.47
N VAL A 284 -4.80 5.63 8.38
CA VAL A 284 -5.49 6.35 7.30
C VAL A 284 -6.54 5.46 6.62
N LEU A 285 -6.23 4.18 6.38
CA LEU A 285 -7.18 3.26 5.74
C LEU A 285 -8.32 2.79 6.64
N ILE A 286 -8.18 2.87 7.96
CA ILE A 286 -9.29 2.65 8.89
C ILE A 286 -10.21 3.87 8.89
N ASN A 287 -9.64 5.08 8.91
CA ASN A 287 -10.41 6.32 8.90
C ASN A 287 -11.12 6.55 7.55
N LYS A 288 -10.42 6.28 6.44
CA LYS A 288 -10.96 6.38 5.07
C LYS A 288 -10.40 5.24 4.20
N PRO A 289 -11.13 4.12 4.09
CA PRO A 289 -10.72 2.99 3.28
C PRO A 289 -10.73 3.32 1.79
N SER A 290 -9.57 3.65 1.20
CA SER A 290 -9.43 4.06 -0.20
C SER A 290 -8.87 2.96 -1.10
N ARG A 291 -9.00 3.12 -2.43
CA ARG A 291 -8.41 2.16 -3.38
C ARG A 291 -6.90 2.28 -3.36
N THR A 292 -6.19 1.16 -3.47
CA THR A 292 -4.73 1.13 -3.33
C THR A 292 -3.98 1.94 -4.39
N GLY A 293 -4.57 2.10 -5.59
CA GLY A 293 -4.05 2.98 -6.64
C GLY A 293 -3.99 4.44 -6.18
N ASP A 294 -5.08 4.95 -5.62
CA ASP A 294 -5.17 6.32 -5.09
C ASP A 294 -4.19 6.50 -3.92
N VAL A 295 -4.27 5.60 -2.93
CA VAL A 295 -3.45 5.60 -1.71
C VAL A 295 -1.95 5.61 -2.03
N SER A 296 -1.55 4.86 -3.07
CA SER A 296 -0.16 4.80 -3.50
C SER A 296 0.38 6.12 -4.06
N GLY A 297 -0.49 6.95 -4.63
CA GLY A 297 -0.14 8.18 -5.33
C GLY A 297 -0.14 9.44 -4.48
N TRP A 298 -0.77 9.43 -3.30
CA TRP A 298 -0.93 10.63 -2.46
C TRP A 298 0.40 11.28 -2.06
N ARG A 299 0.35 12.60 -1.85
CA ARG A 299 1.48 13.45 -1.49
C ARG A 299 1.10 14.38 -0.34
N PHE A 300 2.10 14.72 0.46
CA PHE A 300 1.90 15.74 1.49
C PHE A 300 1.72 17.12 0.87
N GLY A 301 0.82 17.92 1.44
CA GLY A 301 0.47 19.26 0.97
C GLY A 301 -0.37 19.29 -0.31
N HIS A 302 -0.76 18.13 -0.84
CA HIS A 302 -1.69 18.04 -1.97
C HIS A 302 -2.94 17.26 -1.57
N GLU A 303 -2.80 15.95 -1.40
CA GLU A 303 -3.93 15.11 -1.02
C GLU A 303 -4.02 14.93 0.49
N ILE A 304 -2.87 14.83 1.17
CA ILE A 304 -2.78 14.76 2.64
C ILE A 304 -2.18 16.08 3.13
N CYS A 305 -2.95 16.89 3.83
CA CYS A 305 -2.53 18.23 4.26
C CYS A 305 -2.55 18.35 5.78
N ARG A 306 -1.53 19.01 6.34
CA ARG A 306 -1.48 19.40 7.76
C ARG A 306 -1.79 20.89 7.90
N GLY A 307 -2.80 21.22 8.70
CA GLY A 307 -3.15 22.57 9.09
C GLY A 307 -2.13 23.19 10.05
N SER A 308 -2.19 24.51 10.21
CA SER A 308 -1.38 25.23 11.20
C SER A 308 -1.78 24.92 12.64
N ASP A 309 -3.04 24.53 12.84
CA ASP A 309 -3.62 24.09 14.11
C ASP A 309 -3.26 22.64 14.48
N GLY A 310 -2.54 21.91 13.62
CA GLY A 310 -2.20 20.50 13.83
C GLY A 310 -3.22 19.51 13.29
N SER A 311 -4.36 19.97 12.76
CA SER A 311 -5.32 19.11 12.11
C SER A 311 -4.74 18.52 10.81
N TRP A 312 -5.17 17.31 10.46
CA TRP A 312 -4.83 16.69 9.18
C TRP A 312 -6.08 16.51 8.33
N THR A 313 -6.00 16.83 7.05
CA THR A 313 -7.10 16.66 6.09
C THR A 313 -6.69 15.73 4.96
N LEU A 314 -7.66 15.02 4.38
CA LEU A 314 -7.45 14.16 3.23
C LEU A 314 -8.51 14.42 2.15
N GLY A 315 -8.07 14.83 0.96
CA GLY A 315 -8.92 15.03 -0.22
C GLY A 315 -8.20 14.64 -1.50
N TRP A 316 -8.86 13.97 -2.44
CA TRP A 316 -8.25 13.58 -3.70
C TRP A 316 -9.26 13.33 -4.81
N ARG A 317 -8.77 13.40 -6.05
CA ARG A 317 -9.49 12.94 -7.22
C ARG A 317 -9.26 11.46 -7.47
N GLN A 318 -10.31 10.65 -7.43
CA GLN A 318 -10.22 9.20 -7.63
C GLN A 318 -9.75 8.86 -9.05
N GLN A 319 -8.71 8.03 -9.17
CA GLN A 319 -8.16 7.66 -10.48
C GLN A 319 -9.15 6.89 -11.37
N LYS A 320 -10.03 6.07 -10.77
CA LYS A 320 -10.90 5.15 -11.52
C LYS A 320 -12.01 5.86 -12.29
N ASN A 321 -12.59 6.90 -11.70
CA ASN A 321 -13.81 7.56 -12.17
C ASN A 321 -13.64 9.09 -12.26
N GLY A 322 -12.52 9.66 -11.83
CA GLY A 322 -12.22 11.09 -11.91
C GLY A 322 -13.06 11.95 -10.97
N LEU A 323 -13.76 11.37 -9.99
CA LEU A 323 -14.57 12.09 -9.04
C LEU A 323 -13.72 12.62 -7.88
N GLU A 324 -14.02 13.84 -7.44
CA GLU A 324 -13.48 14.37 -6.18
C GLU A 324 -14.09 13.60 -5.01
N THR A 325 -13.25 13.27 -4.03
CA THR A 325 -13.66 12.66 -2.77
C THR A 325 -12.74 13.15 -1.67
N ASP A 326 -13.27 13.19 -0.46
CA ASP A 326 -12.46 13.53 0.71
C ASP A 326 -12.88 12.70 1.93
N ALA A 327 -12.05 12.79 2.97
CA ALA A 327 -12.37 12.37 4.33
C ALA A 327 -12.59 13.57 5.26
N GLY A 328 -12.58 14.81 4.72
CA GLY A 328 -12.47 16.02 5.50
C GLY A 328 -11.26 16.00 6.43
N THR A 329 -11.51 16.33 7.70
CA THR A 329 -10.53 16.26 8.79
C THR A 329 -10.41 14.81 9.27
N LEU A 330 -9.19 14.29 9.25
CA LEU A 330 -8.85 12.97 9.80
C LEU A 330 -9.02 12.98 11.32
N TRP A 331 -9.24 11.81 11.92
CA TRP A 331 -9.32 11.71 13.38
C TRP A 331 -8.00 12.18 14.03
N PRO A 332 -8.05 12.83 15.20
CA PRO A 332 -6.86 13.31 15.91
C PRO A 332 -5.77 12.24 16.05
N GLU A 333 -6.16 11.00 16.38
CA GLU A 333 -5.24 9.87 16.56
C GLU A 333 -4.55 9.46 15.25
N VAL A 334 -5.21 9.66 14.10
CA VAL A 334 -4.57 9.47 12.78
C VAL A 334 -3.57 10.59 12.53
N GLY A 335 -3.92 11.82 12.91
CA GLY A 335 -3.03 12.97 12.85
C GLY A 335 -1.75 12.77 13.65
N GLU A 336 -1.84 12.25 14.88
CA GLU A 336 -0.68 11.90 15.70
C GLU A 336 0.25 10.90 15.00
N VAL A 337 -0.32 9.85 14.40
CA VAL A 337 0.47 8.82 13.70
C VAL A 337 1.14 9.39 12.44
N LEU A 338 0.48 10.33 11.75
CA LEU A 338 1.07 11.05 10.62
C LEU A 338 2.20 11.97 11.08
N ASP A 339 2.04 12.68 12.21
CA ASP A 339 3.10 13.50 12.80
C ASP A 339 4.31 12.66 13.20
N GLU A 340 4.10 11.50 13.84
CA GLU A 340 5.19 10.54 14.15
C GLU A 340 5.94 10.09 12.89
N LEU A 341 5.21 9.77 11.82
CA LEU A 341 5.78 9.38 10.54
C LEU A 341 6.62 10.52 9.93
N VAL A 342 6.09 11.74 9.91
CA VAL A 342 6.78 12.93 9.36
C VAL A 342 8.04 13.26 10.16
N LEU A 343 7.94 13.29 11.49
CA LEU A 343 9.05 13.56 12.39
C LEU A 343 10.15 12.50 12.28
N GLY A 344 9.77 11.23 12.17
CA GLY A 344 10.70 10.10 12.04
C GLY A 344 11.63 9.95 13.24
N GLY A 345 11.27 10.49 14.40
CA GLY A 345 12.13 10.55 15.59
C GLY A 345 12.77 11.90 15.89
N ARG A 346 12.34 12.97 15.23
CA ARG A 346 12.65 14.35 15.65
C ARG A 346 11.70 14.76 16.77
N PRO A 347 12.10 15.67 17.68
CA PRO A 347 11.20 16.24 18.67
C PRO A 347 10.01 16.94 18.01
N GLU A 348 8.87 16.90 18.69
CA GLU A 348 7.58 17.39 18.18
C GLU A 348 7.62 18.84 17.69
N ARG A 349 8.34 19.73 18.39
CA ARG A 349 8.49 21.14 18.01
C ARG A 349 9.10 21.38 16.62
N PHE A 350 9.69 20.35 16.00
CA PHE A 350 10.20 20.42 14.62
C PHE A 350 9.16 20.02 13.56
N ILE A 351 7.93 19.67 13.94
CA ILE A 351 6.91 19.16 13.00
C ILE A 351 6.67 20.11 11.83
N HIS A 352 6.56 21.43 12.09
CA HIS A 352 6.30 22.41 11.04
C HIS A 352 7.47 22.53 10.04
N LEU A 353 8.71 22.53 10.55
CA LEU A 353 9.90 22.55 9.70
C LEU A 353 9.98 21.27 8.87
N ARG A 354 9.80 20.12 9.52
CA ARG A 354 9.88 18.83 8.86
C ARG A 354 8.76 18.61 7.84
N TYR A 355 7.55 19.09 8.13
CA TYR A 355 6.43 19.05 7.19
C TYR A 355 6.76 19.83 5.92
N ARG A 356 7.29 21.06 6.04
CA ARG A 356 7.71 21.87 4.88
C ARG A 356 8.72 21.15 3.98
N GLU A 357 9.64 20.38 4.55
CA GLU A 357 10.61 19.60 3.79
C GLU A 357 10.00 18.44 2.99
N VAL A 358 8.81 17.95 3.39
CA VAL A 358 8.15 16.79 2.74
C VAL A 358 6.93 17.14 1.90
N VAL A 359 6.49 18.41 1.92
CA VAL A 359 5.44 18.90 1.02
C VAL A 359 5.84 18.61 -0.43
N GLY A 360 4.88 18.10 -1.22
CA GLY A 360 5.08 17.68 -2.60
C GLY A 360 5.63 16.25 -2.76
N LEU A 361 6.17 15.64 -1.69
CA LEU A 361 6.69 14.27 -1.74
C LEU A 361 5.58 13.25 -1.46
N ASN A 362 5.75 12.04 -2.00
CA ASN A 362 4.84 10.94 -1.70
C ASN A 362 4.93 10.56 -0.22
N TRP A 363 3.76 10.45 0.42
CA TRP A 363 3.64 10.28 1.87
C TRP A 363 4.22 8.95 2.40
N MET A 364 4.40 7.93 1.56
CA MET A 364 4.94 6.61 1.96
C MET A 364 6.39 6.37 1.57
N SER A 365 6.94 7.13 0.62
CA SER A 365 8.35 7.01 0.22
C SER A 365 9.20 8.18 0.72
N PHE A 366 8.59 9.35 0.93
CA PHE A 366 9.27 10.65 1.07
C PHE A 366 10.18 10.95 -0.11
N THR A 367 9.74 10.57 -1.31
CA THR A 367 10.34 10.93 -2.60
C THR A 367 9.24 11.29 -3.57
N GLU A 368 9.59 11.86 -4.72
CA GLU A 368 8.61 12.17 -5.77
C GLU A 368 7.93 10.91 -6.35
N ARG A 369 8.60 9.75 -6.25
CA ARG A 369 8.11 8.51 -6.86
C ARG A 369 7.16 7.79 -5.91
N PRO A 370 5.95 7.44 -6.38
CA PRO A 370 5.04 6.63 -5.59
C PRO A 370 5.56 5.21 -5.43
N ARG A 371 5.08 4.52 -4.40
CA ARG A 371 5.26 3.07 -4.28
C ARG A 371 4.34 2.35 -5.28
N SER A 372 4.63 1.07 -5.53
CA SER A 372 3.73 0.20 -6.30
C SER A 372 2.32 0.22 -5.70
N SER A 373 1.29 0.24 -6.56
CA SER A 373 -0.12 0.21 -6.16
C SER A 373 -0.53 -1.06 -5.42
N HIS A 374 0.32 -2.11 -5.43
CA HIS A 374 0.13 -3.32 -4.63
C HIS A 374 0.65 -3.19 -3.19
N TRP A 375 1.64 -2.31 -2.97
CA TRP A 375 2.34 -2.19 -1.70
C TRP A 375 1.39 -1.89 -0.52
N PRO A 376 0.39 -0.98 -0.65
CA PRO A 376 -0.55 -0.74 0.44
C PRO A 376 -1.28 -2.01 0.90
N SER A 377 -1.76 -2.83 -0.05
CA SER A 377 -2.47 -4.04 0.30
C SER A 377 -1.56 -5.12 0.89
N GLU A 378 -0.29 -5.18 0.49
CA GLU A 378 0.67 -6.12 1.05
C GLU A 378 0.96 -5.78 2.52
N VAL A 379 1.14 -4.50 2.84
CA VAL A 379 1.37 -4.03 4.20
C VAL A 379 0.14 -4.29 5.08
N VAL A 380 -1.04 -3.88 4.63
CA VAL A 380 -2.28 -4.14 5.40
C VAL A 380 -2.49 -5.62 5.63
N LYS A 381 -2.22 -6.47 4.63
CA LYS A 381 -2.31 -7.93 4.80
C LYS A 381 -1.27 -8.47 5.78
N ALA A 382 -0.06 -7.93 5.81
CA ALA A 382 0.95 -8.35 6.78
C ALA A 382 0.53 -8.02 8.22
N VAL A 383 -0.08 -6.86 8.42
CA VAL A 383 -0.50 -6.33 9.73
C VAL A 383 -1.84 -6.95 10.16
N LEU A 384 -2.91 -6.72 9.40
CA LEU A 384 -4.30 -7.05 9.75
C LEU A 384 -4.76 -8.41 9.22
N LYS A 385 -3.89 -9.13 8.48
CA LYS A 385 -4.17 -10.45 7.87
C LYS A 385 -5.27 -10.44 6.81
N VAL A 386 -5.78 -9.26 6.43
CA VAL A 386 -6.74 -9.07 5.34
C VAL A 386 -6.20 -8.08 4.30
N PRO A 387 -6.59 -8.18 3.03
CA PRO A 387 -6.35 -7.13 2.05
C PRO A 387 -7.01 -5.80 2.44
N SER A 388 -6.42 -4.68 2.01
CA SER A 388 -6.97 -3.32 2.23
C SER A 388 -8.41 -3.14 1.75
N HIS A 389 -8.83 -3.84 0.69
CA HIS A 389 -10.21 -3.78 0.20
C HIS A 389 -11.22 -4.33 1.22
N ASP A 390 -10.85 -5.31 2.04
CA ASP A 390 -11.77 -5.89 3.03
C ASP A 390 -12.07 -4.87 4.16
N LEU A 391 -11.21 -3.86 4.37
CA LEU A 391 -11.50 -2.73 5.28
C LEU A 391 -12.65 -1.85 4.78
N ARG A 392 -12.83 -1.75 3.45
CA ARG A 392 -13.98 -1.02 2.86
C ARG A 392 -15.28 -1.73 3.18
N THR A 393 -15.28 -3.06 3.12
CA THR A 393 -16.45 -3.88 3.49
C THR A 393 -16.69 -3.81 4.99
N LEU A 394 -15.65 -3.92 5.82
CA LEU A 394 -15.76 -3.74 7.27
C LEU A 394 -16.40 -2.41 7.66
N ALA A 395 -15.95 -1.30 7.06
CA ALA A 395 -16.49 0.04 7.34
C ALA A 395 -17.97 0.15 6.91
N ALA A 396 -18.32 -0.40 5.75
CA ALA A 396 -19.70 -0.43 5.29
C ALA A 396 -20.60 -1.26 6.22
N ASP A 397 -20.14 -2.45 6.63
CA ASP A 397 -20.86 -3.32 7.56
C ASP A 397 -21.05 -2.66 8.93
N TYR A 398 -20.01 -1.98 9.44
CA TYR A 398 -20.09 -1.24 10.69
C TYR A 398 -21.11 -0.09 10.63
N LEU A 399 -21.03 0.75 9.59
CA LEU A 399 -21.99 1.85 9.42
C LEU A 399 -23.42 1.32 9.35
N ARG A 400 -23.64 0.23 8.61
CA ARG A 400 -24.93 -0.44 8.51
C ARG A 400 -25.43 -0.98 9.86
N LEU A 401 -24.55 -1.61 10.63
CA LEU A 401 -24.86 -2.17 11.94
C LEU A 401 -25.05 -1.11 13.02
N HIS A 402 -24.57 0.12 12.88
CA HIS A 402 -24.70 1.13 13.92
C HIS A 402 -25.72 2.21 13.57
N ASP A 403 -25.71 2.70 12.33
CA ASP A 403 -26.62 3.73 11.83
C ASP A 403 -27.18 3.37 10.43
N PRO A 404 -28.08 2.37 10.33
CA PRO A 404 -28.61 1.90 9.05
C PRO A 404 -29.45 2.94 8.31
N GLU A 405 -30.04 3.91 9.02
CA GLU A 405 -30.91 4.94 8.44
C GLU A 405 -30.10 5.91 7.56
N THR A 406 -28.86 6.24 7.94
CA THR A 406 -27.96 7.10 7.16
C THR A 406 -26.90 6.33 6.35
N ALA A 407 -26.65 5.06 6.71
CA ALA A 407 -25.57 4.23 6.17
C ALA A 407 -25.53 4.21 4.65
N ALA A 408 -26.65 4.10 3.95
CA ALA A 408 -26.66 4.02 2.49
C ALA A 408 -26.06 5.29 1.83
N GLY A 409 -26.39 6.47 2.35
CA GLY A 409 -25.85 7.74 1.89
C GLY A 409 -24.38 7.91 2.28
N VAL A 410 -24.06 7.61 3.54
CA VAL A 410 -22.69 7.70 4.06
C VAL A 410 -21.76 6.74 3.33
N ILE A 411 -22.14 5.48 3.11
CA ILE A 411 -21.34 4.47 2.38
C ILE A 411 -21.11 4.90 0.93
N ALA A 412 -22.14 5.43 0.25
CA ALA A 412 -22.01 5.88 -1.13
C ALA A 412 -20.95 6.99 -1.27
N THR A 413 -21.00 8.00 -0.39
CA THR A 413 -20.03 9.09 -0.32
C THR A 413 -18.67 8.61 0.19
N HIS A 414 -18.67 7.78 1.24
CA HIS A 414 -17.46 7.32 1.92
C HIS A 414 -16.61 6.41 1.03
N LEU A 415 -17.26 5.59 0.19
CA LEU A 415 -16.60 4.68 -0.75
C LEU A 415 -16.50 5.23 -2.18
N GLY A 416 -17.18 6.33 -2.51
CA GLY A 416 -17.19 7.00 -3.82
C GLY A 416 -17.80 6.14 -4.94
N HIS A 417 -18.99 5.59 -4.69
CA HIS A 417 -19.74 4.82 -5.68
C HIS A 417 -20.46 5.77 -6.67
N ALA A 418 -20.09 5.70 -7.95
CA ALA A 418 -20.59 6.61 -9.00
C ALA A 418 -21.97 6.25 -9.57
N SER A 419 -22.54 5.10 -9.24
CA SER A 419 -23.86 4.69 -9.74
C SER A 419 -24.67 3.99 -8.65
N MET A 420 -25.99 4.17 -8.68
CA MET A 420 -26.92 3.48 -7.78
C MET A 420 -26.74 1.95 -7.83
N ARG A 421 -26.35 1.41 -8.99
CA ARG A 421 -26.08 -0.02 -9.18
C ARG A 421 -24.81 -0.51 -8.46
N ALA A 422 -23.76 0.31 -8.41
CA ALA A 422 -22.50 -0.05 -7.74
C ALA A 422 -22.56 0.02 -6.20
N GLY A 423 -23.57 0.70 -5.64
CA GLY A 423 -23.89 0.71 -4.22
C GLY A 423 -25.18 -0.01 -3.87
N GLY A 424 -25.84 -0.65 -4.84
CA GLY A 424 -27.17 -1.22 -4.70
C GLY A 424 -27.25 -2.34 -3.67
N GLU A 425 -26.21 -3.18 -3.60
CA GLU A 425 -26.12 -4.24 -2.57
C GLU A 425 -26.02 -3.65 -1.16
N TYR A 426 -25.13 -2.66 -0.95
CA TYR A 426 -25.01 -1.99 0.36
C TYR A 426 -26.27 -1.22 0.73
N ARG A 427 -26.95 -0.60 -0.25
CA ARG A 427 -28.22 0.10 -0.02
C ARG A 427 -29.34 -0.87 0.35
N ALA A 428 -29.53 -1.94 -0.42
CA ALA A 428 -30.55 -2.95 -0.13
C ALA A 428 -30.33 -3.60 1.25
N LEU A 429 -29.07 -3.87 1.60
CA LEU A 429 -28.71 -4.37 2.93
C LEU A 429 -28.97 -3.34 4.04
N ALA A 430 -28.74 -2.04 3.81
CA ALA A 430 -28.98 -0.99 4.80
C ALA A 430 -30.48 -0.72 5.00
N GLU A 431 -31.25 -0.68 3.92
CA GLU A 431 -32.72 -0.56 3.95
C GLU A 431 -33.35 -1.75 4.67
N GLY A 432 -32.86 -2.97 4.42
CA GLY A 432 -33.28 -4.17 5.14
C GLY A 432 -33.02 -4.12 6.66
N ASP A 433 -31.82 -3.68 7.06
CA ASP A 433 -31.48 -3.53 8.49
C ASP A 433 -32.30 -2.42 9.17
N ALA A 434 -32.55 -1.30 8.49
CA ALA A 434 -33.39 -0.21 8.98
C ALA A 434 -34.84 -0.68 9.19
N ALA A 435 -35.40 -1.43 8.21
CA ALA A 435 -36.73 -2.00 8.31
C ALA A 435 -36.84 -2.99 9.48
N SER A 436 -35.86 -3.88 9.66
CA SER A 436 -35.82 -4.85 10.76
C SER A 436 -35.76 -4.17 12.15
N ARG A 437 -34.99 -3.08 12.29
CA ARG A 437 -34.95 -2.27 13.51
C ARG A 437 -36.25 -1.56 13.78
N SER A 438 -36.83 -0.91 12.76
CA SER A 438 -38.13 -0.25 12.87
C SER A 438 -39.20 -1.24 13.35
N TRP A 439 -39.24 -2.43 12.77
CA TRP A 439 -40.17 -3.49 13.17
C TRP A 439 -39.92 -4.00 14.60
N SER A 440 -38.67 -4.16 15.02
CA SER A 440 -38.33 -4.53 16.41
C SER A 440 -38.71 -3.44 17.42
N ARG A 441 -38.53 -2.15 17.09
CA ARG A 441 -38.98 -1.02 17.92
C ARG A 441 -40.51 -1.01 18.04
N MET A 442 -41.24 -1.25 16.94
CA MET A 442 -42.70 -1.35 16.94
C MET A 442 -43.19 -2.52 17.81
N ARG A 443 -42.60 -3.72 17.66
CA ARG A 443 -42.93 -4.87 18.53
C ARG A 443 -42.70 -4.58 20.02
N ASN A 444 -41.60 -3.93 20.36
CA ASN A 444 -41.30 -3.59 21.76
C ASN A 444 -42.22 -2.51 22.34
N LYS A 445 -42.84 -1.67 21.50
CA LYS A 445 -43.89 -0.73 21.93
C LYS A 445 -45.21 -1.46 22.15
N ILE A 446 -45.60 -2.32 21.21
CA ILE A 446 -46.83 -3.12 21.30
C ILE A 446 -46.81 -4.09 22.49
N GLY A 447 -45.65 -4.66 22.84
CA GLY A 447 -45.52 -5.56 24.00
C GLY A 447 -45.37 -4.87 25.36
N LYS A 448 -45.43 -3.53 25.42
CA LYS A 448 -45.39 -2.73 26.66
C LYS A 448 -46.72 -1.99 26.93
N GLU A 449 -47.65 -2.06 26.00
CA GLU A 449 -49.07 -1.76 26.19
C GLU A 449 -49.79 -3.06 26.58
#